data_AF-A0A0C9QLZ2-F1
#
_entry.id   AF-A0A0C9QLZ2-F1
#
_cell.length_a   1.000
_cell.length_b   1.000
_cell.length_c   1.000
_cell.angle_alpha   90.00
_cell.angle_beta   90.00
_cell.angle_gamma   90.00
#
_symmetry.space_group_name_H-M   'P 1'
#
loop_
_entity.id
_entity.type
_entity.pdbx_description
1 polymer ?
#
loop_
_entity_poly.entity_id
_entity_poly.type
_entity_poly.pdbx_seq_one_letter_code
_entity_poly.pdbx_strand_id
1 'polypeptide(L)'
;KKFKMAAKHFLQASLDHCDCPELLSPGNVALYGGLCALATFDRHELQKQVIFSSSFKLFLELEPQLRDIIFKFYESKYASCLKLLDEIKDNILLDMYIAPHVNSLYTQIRNRALIQYFSPYLSADMRRMAVAFNRTVPALEDELMQLILDGQIQARIDSHNKVSILPFVGINIFFFLRNAI
;
A
#
# COMPACT_ATOMS: atom_id res chain seq x y z
N LYS A 1 -7.72 1.90 -14.00
CA LYS A 1 -6.76 3.04 -13.89
C LYS A 1 -5.33 2.49 -14.00
N LYS A 2 -4.43 3.09 -14.78
CA LYS A 2 -3.08 2.53 -15.08
C LYS A 2 -1.96 3.13 -14.18
N PHE A 3 -2.08 2.97 -12.86
CA PHE A 3 -1.16 3.60 -11.90
C PHE A 3 0.30 3.15 -12.03
N LYS A 4 0.55 1.86 -12.32
CA LYS A 4 1.91 1.33 -12.48
C LYS A 4 2.66 1.98 -13.63
N MET A 5 1.97 2.23 -14.75
CA MET A 5 2.56 2.95 -15.89
C MET A 5 2.80 4.42 -15.55
N ALA A 6 1.83 5.08 -14.90
CA ALA A 6 1.99 6.46 -14.47
C ALA A 6 3.20 6.65 -13.54
N ALA A 7 3.37 5.78 -12.54
CA ALA A 7 4.54 5.75 -11.68
C ALA A 7 5.84 5.69 -12.50
N LYS A 8 5.95 4.74 -13.44
CA LYS A 8 7.14 4.61 -14.28
C LYS A 8 7.46 5.88 -15.07
N HIS A 9 6.45 6.59 -15.57
CA HIS A 9 6.66 7.85 -16.28
C HIS A 9 7.07 9.00 -15.36
N PHE A 10 6.42 9.15 -14.20
CA PHE A 10 6.81 10.19 -13.23
C PHE A 10 8.24 9.99 -12.71
N LEU A 11 8.64 8.74 -12.46
CA LEU A 11 9.98 8.41 -11.96
C LEU A 11 11.09 8.62 -13.01
N GLN A 12 10.73 8.73 -14.30
CA GLN A 12 11.67 9.04 -15.39
C GLN A 12 11.88 10.55 -15.57
N ALA A 13 11.07 11.40 -14.93
CA ALA A 13 11.24 12.85 -15.00
C ALA A 13 12.58 13.26 -14.37
N SER A 14 13.21 14.31 -14.92
CA SER A 14 14.35 14.98 -14.30
C SER A 14 13.90 16.30 -13.70
N LEU A 15 14.36 16.61 -12.49
CA LEU A 15 14.08 17.91 -11.85
C LEU A 15 14.60 19.07 -12.68
N ASP A 16 15.75 18.91 -13.34
CA ASP A 16 16.38 19.91 -14.20
C ASP A 16 15.52 20.33 -15.40
N HIS A 17 14.47 19.58 -15.70
CA HIS A 17 13.56 19.80 -16.83
C HIS A 17 12.09 19.91 -16.38
N CYS A 18 11.83 20.07 -15.08
CA CYS A 18 10.50 20.01 -14.48
C CYS A 18 9.93 21.40 -14.12
N ASP A 19 10.38 22.46 -14.79
CA ASP A 19 9.78 23.79 -14.69
C ASP A 19 8.64 23.94 -15.70
N CYS A 20 7.52 23.25 -15.42
CA CYS A 20 6.28 23.35 -16.19
C CYS A 20 5.15 23.86 -15.29
N PRO A 21 5.16 25.14 -14.88
CA PRO A 21 4.17 25.69 -13.94
C PRO A 21 2.73 25.63 -14.47
N GLU A 22 2.56 25.58 -15.80
CA GLU A 22 1.25 25.45 -16.44
C GLU A 22 0.63 24.06 -16.31
N LEU A 23 1.42 23.04 -15.96
CA LEU A 23 0.97 21.65 -15.91
C LEU A 23 1.07 21.05 -14.49
N LEU A 24 2.28 20.91 -13.96
CA LEU A 24 2.55 20.26 -12.68
C LEU A 24 3.79 20.85 -12.02
N SER A 25 3.69 21.13 -10.71
CA SER A 25 4.85 21.48 -9.91
C SER A 25 5.74 20.24 -9.69
N PRO A 26 7.05 20.42 -9.43
CA PRO A 26 7.92 19.32 -9.02
C PRO A 26 7.42 18.55 -7.79
N GLY A 27 6.81 19.24 -6.82
CA GLY A 27 6.18 18.62 -5.66
C GLY A 27 5.03 17.69 -6.04
N ASN A 28 4.19 18.09 -7.00
CA ASN A 28 3.12 17.23 -7.51
C ASN A 28 3.66 16.00 -8.24
N VAL A 29 4.77 16.13 -8.98
CA VAL A 29 5.45 14.99 -9.61
C VAL A 29 5.95 14.00 -8.55
N ALA A 30 6.54 14.50 -7.47
CA ALA A 30 6.96 13.69 -6.32
C ALA A 30 5.75 12.95 -5.72
N LEU A 31 4.67 13.68 -5.44
CA LEU A 31 3.44 13.15 -4.84
C LEU A 31 2.78 12.08 -5.70
N TYR A 32 2.57 12.36 -6.98
CA TYR A 32 1.86 11.47 -7.89
C TYR A 32 2.70 10.23 -8.19
N GLY A 33 3.99 10.42 -8.49
CA GLY A 33 4.94 9.34 -8.71
C GLY A 33 5.09 8.44 -7.48
N GLY A 34 5.28 9.06 -6.31
CA GLY A 34 5.46 8.36 -5.04
C GLY A 34 4.24 7.55 -4.62
N LEU A 35 3.02 8.14 -4.66
CA LEU A 35 1.79 7.42 -4.33
C LEU A 35 1.47 6.31 -5.33
N CYS A 36 1.65 6.55 -6.63
CA CYS A 36 1.43 5.51 -7.63
C CYS A 36 2.43 4.36 -7.50
N ALA A 37 3.71 4.65 -7.23
CA ALA A 37 4.72 3.64 -6.98
C ALA A 37 4.43 2.86 -5.69
N LEU A 38 4.11 3.56 -4.59
CA LEU A 38 3.74 2.94 -3.32
C LEU A 38 2.50 2.05 -3.43
N ALA A 39 1.56 2.38 -4.32
CA ALA A 39 0.37 1.57 -4.59
C ALA A 39 0.64 0.37 -5.51
N THR A 40 1.64 0.41 -6.40
CA THR A 40 1.76 -0.61 -7.48
C THR A 40 3.10 -1.35 -7.63
N PHE A 41 4.20 -0.82 -7.11
CA PHE A 41 5.52 -1.42 -7.24
C PHE A 41 5.76 -2.51 -6.21
N ASP A 42 6.32 -3.65 -6.61
CA ASP A 42 6.79 -4.63 -5.64
C ASP A 42 7.97 -4.09 -4.79
N ARG A 43 8.39 -4.88 -3.80
CA ARG A 43 9.45 -4.46 -2.85
C ARG A 43 10.77 -4.15 -3.56
N HIS A 44 11.12 -4.88 -4.60
CA HIS A 44 12.36 -4.70 -5.34
C HIS A 44 12.27 -3.49 -6.29
N GLU A 45 11.15 -3.33 -6.99
CA GLU A 45 10.86 -2.15 -7.81
C GLU A 45 10.91 -0.87 -6.97
N LEU A 46 10.28 -0.87 -5.79
CA LEU A 46 10.24 0.28 -4.89
C LEU A 46 11.64 0.62 -4.33
N GLN A 47 12.44 -0.39 -3.99
CA GLN A 47 13.83 -0.18 -3.58
C GLN A 47 14.66 0.43 -4.70
N LYS A 48 14.65 -0.17 -5.89
CA LYS A 48 15.53 0.21 -7.00
C LYS A 48 15.13 1.52 -7.67
N GLN A 49 13.84 1.72 -7.90
CA GLN A 49 13.34 2.81 -8.73
C GLN A 49 12.91 4.05 -7.92
N VAL A 50 12.65 3.91 -6.62
CA VAL A 50 12.22 5.01 -5.76
C VAL A 50 13.30 5.34 -4.73
N ILE A 51 13.66 4.38 -3.87
CA ILE A 51 14.55 4.63 -2.73
C ILE A 51 16.00 4.89 -3.15
N PHE A 52 16.52 4.10 -4.10
CA PHE A 52 17.89 4.22 -4.60
C PHE A 52 18.00 4.96 -5.94
N SER A 53 16.90 5.53 -6.43
CA SER A 53 16.94 6.35 -7.64
C SER A 53 17.54 7.71 -7.32
N SER A 54 18.69 8.03 -7.92
CA SER A 54 19.34 9.33 -7.75
C SER A 54 18.47 10.48 -8.25
N SER A 55 17.75 10.29 -9.35
CA SER A 55 16.88 11.31 -9.94
C SER A 55 15.62 11.52 -9.10
N PHE A 56 14.93 10.44 -8.71
CA PHE A 56 13.66 10.56 -7.98
C PHE A 56 13.85 10.96 -6.51
N LYS A 57 15.03 10.67 -5.93
CA LYS A 57 15.36 11.09 -4.57
C LYS A 57 15.30 12.61 -4.41
N LEU A 58 15.73 13.36 -5.41
CA LEU A 58 15.69 14.82 -5.38
C LEU A 58 14.23 15.35 -5.35
N PHE A 59 13.30 14.69 -6.05
CA PHE A 59 11.87 15.01 -5.95
C PHE A 59 11.32 14.72 -4.55
N LEU A 60 11.71 13.59 -3.94
CA LEU A 60 11.31 13.23 -2.59
C LEU A 60 11.88 14.15 -1.49
N GLU A 61 12.93 14.91 -1.77
CA GLU A 61 13.44 15.94 -0.85
C GLU A 61 12.51 17.15 -0.76
N LEU A 62 11.70 17.41 -1.79
CA LEU A 62 10.65 18.43 -1.77
C LEU A 62 9.44 18.01 -0.92
N GLU A 63 9.19 16.70 -0.83
CA GLU A 63 8.03 16.11 -0.12
C GLU A 63 8.48 15.14 1.00
N PRO A 64 9.05 15.67 2.11
CA PRO A 64 9.66 14.84 3.15
C PRO A 64 8.67 13.89 3.84
N GLN A 65 7.39 14.29 3.98
CA GLN A 65 6.36 13.42 4.56
C GLN A 65 6.11 12.18 3.68
N LEU A 66 6.03 12.36 2.36
CA LEU A 66 5.86 11.25 1.41
C LEU A 66 7.07 10.32 1.41
N ARG A 67 8.28 10.90 1.45
CA ARG A 67 9.53 10.14 1.57
C ARG A 67 9.48 9.23 2.80
N ASP A 68 9.12 9.79 3.96
CA ASP A 68 9.07 9.04 5.22
C ASP A 68 8.00 7.93 5.20
N ILE A 69 6.85 8.15 4.55
CA ILE A 69 5.83 7.12 4.30
C ILE A 69 6.42 5.97 3.49
N ILE A 70 7.10 6.26 2.37
CA ILE A 70 7.70 5.24 1.49
C ILE A 70 8.75 4.42 2.24
N PHE A 71 9.63 5.06 3.03
CA PHE A 71 10.61 4.35 3.84
C PHE A 71 9.96 3.47 4.90
N LYS A 72 8.96 3.97 5.64
CA LYS A 72 8.25 3.18 6.65
C LYS A 72 7.53 1.98 6.04
N PHE A 73 6.94 2.15 4.87
CA PHE A 73 6.34 1.04 4.12
C PHE A 73 7.39 -0.01 3.77
N TYR A 74 8.54 0.42 3.24
CA TYR A 74 9.64 -0.47 2.89
C TYR A 74 10.22 -1.20 4.11
N GLU A 75 10.33 -0.54 5.26
CA GLU A 75 10.76 -1.14 6.53
C GLU A 75 9.68 -2.01 7.21
N SER A 76 8.52 -2.21 6.58
CA SER A 76 7.38 -2.95 7.12
C SER A 76 6.79 -2.33 8.42
N LYS A 77 7.01 -1.03 8.66
CA LYS A 77 6.46 -0.26 9.78
C LYS A 77 5.07 0.29 9.43
N TYR A 78 4.12 -0.60 9.15
CA TYR A 78 2.82 -0.24 8.55
C TYR A 78 1.95 0.67 9.42
N ALA A 79 1.95 0.50 10.76
CA ALA A 79 1.16 1.35 11.66
C ALA A 79 1.54 2.83 11.52
N SER A 80 2.84 3.12 11.57
CA SER A 80 3.35 4.49 11.38
C SER A 80 3.20 4.97 9.94
N CYS A 81 3.41 4.09 8.96
CA CYS A 81 3.22 4.41 7.54
C CYS A 81 1.78 4.87 7.25
N LEU A 82 0.78 4.09 7.69
CA LEU A 82 -0.62 4.37 7.43
C LEU A 82 -1.09 5.61 8.19
N LYS A 83 -0.58 5.84 9.41
CA LYS A 83 -0.85 7.06 10.16
C LYS A 83 -0.37 8.31 9.42
N LEU A 84 0.89 8.32 8.96
CA LEU A 84 1.41 9.45 8.17
C LEU A 84 0.64 9.63 6.85
N LEU A 85 0.22 8.53 6.22
CA LEU A 85 -0.56 8.57 4.99
C LEU A 85 -1.94 9.22 5.24
N ASP A 86 -2.61 8.90 6.34
CA ASP A 86 -3.87 9.53 6.73
C ASP A 86 -3.68 11.03 7.08
N GLU A 87 -2.56 11.42 7.71
CA GLU A 87 -2.26 12.82 8.06
C GLU A 87 -2.14 13.74 6.84
N ILE A 88 -1.61 13.25 5.72
CA ILE A 88 -1.48 14.04 4.49
C ILE A 88 -2.70 13.96 3.57
N LYS A 89 -3.67 13.08 3.88
CA LYS A 89 -4.81 12.77 3.00
C LYS A 89 -5.66 13.99 2.67
N ASP A 90 -6.00 14.79 3.68
CA ASP A 90 -6.87 15.94 3.50
C ASP A 90 -6.26 16.98 2.54
N ASN A 91 -4.94 17.18 2.62
CA ASN A 91 -4.22 18.06 1.70
C ASN A 91 -4.24 17.51 0.27
N ILE A 92 -4.04 16.19 0.10
CA ILE A 92 -4.07 15.53 -1.22
C ILE A 92 -5.46 15.61 -1.84
N LEU A 93 -6.53 15.62 -1.04
CA LEU A 93 -7.91 15.73 -1.52
C LEU A 93 -8.25 17.13 -2.08
N LEU A 94 -7.41 18.14 -1.81
CA LEU A 94 -7.56 19.48 -2.40
C LEU A 94 -7.00 19.56 -3.83
N ASP A 95 -6.21 18.59 -4.25
CA ASP A 95 -5.60 18.57 -5.58
C ASP A 95 -6.56 18.03 -6.65
N MET A 96 -6.79 18.84 -7.68
CA MET A 96 -7.76 18.58 -8.75
C MET A 96 -7.51 17.26 -9.50
N TYR A 97 -6.27 16.85 -9.71
CA TYR A 97 -5.93 15.71 -10.56
C TYR A 97 -5.89 14.40 -9.76
N ILE A 98 -5.33 14.42 -8.54
CA ILE A 98 -5.17 13.19 -7.77
C ILE A 98 -6.36 12.88 -6.86
N ALA A 99 -7.16 13.87 -6.44
CA ALA A 99 -8.30 13.65 -5.55
C ALA A 99 -9.27 12.54 -6.03
N PRO A 100 -9.66 12.45 -7.32
CA PRO A 100 -10.52 11.36 -7.82
C PRO A 100 -9.88 9.95 -7.73
N HIS A 101 -8.59 9.87 -7.43
CA HIS A 101 -7.79 8.65 -7.38
C HIS A 101 -7.36 8.27 -5.95
N VAL A 102 -7.44 9.18 -4.98
CA VAL A 102 -7.00 8.98 -3.59
C VAL A 102 -7.58 7.71 -2.99
N ASN A 103 -8.90 7.53 -3.00
CA ASN A 103 -9.53 6.34 -2.42
C ASN A 103 -8.98 5.03 -3.02
N SER A 104 -8.84 4.99 -4.35
CA SER A 104 -8.31 3.80 -5.02
C SER A 104 -6.83 3.54 -4.70
N LEU A 105 -6.01 4.59 -4.59
CA LEU A 105 -4.60 4.46 -4.24
C LEU A 105 -4.45 4.00 -2.80
N TYR A 106 -5.19 4.58 -1.87
CA TYR A 106 -5.13 4.26 -0.44
C TYR A 106 -5.58 2.82 -0.18
N THR A 107 -6.66 2.36 -0.81
CA THR A 107 -7.07 0.95 -0.75
C THR A 107 -5.98 0.02 -1.28
N GLN A 108 -5.36 0.35 -2.42
CA GLN A 108 -4.28 -0.49 -2.97
C GLN A 108 -3.04 -0.54 -2.07
N ILE A 109 -2.63 0.60 -1.49
CA ILE A 109 -1.50 0.67 -0.54
C ILE A 109 -1.81 -0.19 0.69
N ARG A 110 -3.02 -0.08 1.24
CA ARG A 110 -3.46 -0.85 2.42
C ARG A 110 -3.49 -2.35 2.14
N ASN A 111 -4.12 -2.77 1.05
CA ASN A 111 -4.20 -4.18 0.65
C ASN A 111 -2.81 -4.77 0.47
N ARG A 112 -1.90 -4.02 -0.16
CA ARG A 112 -0.51 -4.46 -0.32
C ARG A 112 0.24 -4.58 1.00
N ALA A 113 0.07 -3.62 1.91
CA ALA A 113 0.68 -3.71 3.23
C ALA A 113 0.20 -4.98 3.94
N LEU A 114 -1.09 -5.30 3.90
CA LEU A 114 -1.65 -6.52 4.48
C LEU A 114 -1.02 -7.79 3.88
N ILE A 115 -0.92 -7.86 2.56
CA ILE A 115 -0.30 -8.99 1.84
C ILE A 115 1.18 -9.13 2.22
N GLN A 116 1.94 -8.03 2.23
CA GLN A 116 3.36 -8.04 2.57
C GLN A 116 3.60 -8.37 4.05
N TYR A 117 2.74 -7.91 4.94
CA TYR A 117 2.81 -8.26 6.36
C TYR A 117 2.57 -9.75 6.56
N PHE A 118 1.61 -10.34 5.84
CA PHE A 118 1.25 -11.75 6.00
C PHE A 118 2.27 -12.71 5.36
N SER A 119 2.86 -12.33 4.22
CA SER A 119 3.73 -13.19 3.41
C SER A 119 4.85 -13.97 4.15
N PRO A 120 5.54 -13.45 5.18
CA PRO A 120 6.59 -14.21 5.88
C PRO A 120 6.06 -15.18 6.95
N TYR A 121 4.77 -15.16 7.30
CA TYR A 121 4.23 -15.93 8.42
C TYR A 121 3.52 -17.21 7.98
N LEU A 122 3.84 -18.32 8.65
CA LEU A 122 3.06 -19.58 8.57
C LEU A 122 1.78 -19.55 9.40
N SER A 123 1.68 -18.61 10.34
CA SER A 123 0.48 -18.30 11.09
C SER A 123 0.64 -16.88 11.64
N ALA A 124 -0.38 -16.04 11.49
CA ALA A 124 -0.36 -14.67 12.00
C ALA A 124 -1.44 -14.46 13.06
N ASP A 125 -1.04 -13.86 14.20
CA ASP A 125 -1.97 -13.44 15.25
C ASP A 125 -2.73 -12.18 14.82
N MET A 126 -4.06 -12.27 14.71
CA MET A 126 -4.95 -11.19 14.28
C MET A 126 -4.93 -9.99 15.23
N ARG A 127 -4.70 -10.18 16.52
CA ARG A 127 -4.61 -9.06 17.49
C ARG A 127 -3.35 -8.25 17.24
N ARG A 128 -2.22 -8.94 17.04
CA ARG A 128 -0.95 -8.27 16.71
C ARG A 128 -1.03 -7.56 15.36
N MET A 129 -1.66 -8.20 14.37
CA MET A 129 -1.88 -7.60 13.06
C MET A 129 -2.83 -6.40 13.14
N ALA A 130 -3.90 -6.45 13.94
CA ALA A 130 -4.84 -5.34 14.12
C ALA A 130 -4.13 -4.09 14.68
N VAL A 131 -3.25 -4.29 15.68
CA VAL A 131 -2.37 -3.22 16.19
C VAL A 131 -1.44 -2.69 15.10
N ALA A 132 -0.82 -3.56 14.31
CA ALA A 132 0.10 -3.15 13.23
C ALA A 132 -0.59 -2.38 12.09
N PHE A 133 -1.92 -2.47 11.96
CA PHE A 133 -2.71 -1.83 10.90
C PHE A 133 -3.67 -0.74 11.40
N ASN A 134 -3.57 -0.35 12.67
CA ASN A 134 -4.45 0.62 13.32
C ASN A 134 -5.95 0.27 13.14
N ARG A 135 -6.30 -0.99 13.44
CA ARG A 135 -7.67 -1.51 13.33
C ARG A 135 -8.08 -2.28 14.58
N THR A 136 -9.39 -2.46 14.70
CA THR A 136 -9.97 -3.48 15.56
C THR A 136 -9.92 -4.85 14.89
N VAL A 137 -9.89 -5.93 15.66
CA VAL A 137 -9.89 -7.31 15.12
C VAL A 137 -11.05 -7.57 14.15
N PRO A 138 -12.32 -7.19 14.41
CA PRO A 138 -13.42 -7.43 13.48
C PRO A 138 -13.23 -6.72 12.13
N ALA A 139 -12.88 -5.43 12.16
CA ALA A 139 -12.62 -4.67 10.92
C ALA A 139 -11.44 -5.25 10.11
N LEU A 140 -10.40 -5.77 10.79
CA LEU A 140 -9.30 -6.44 10.11
C LEU A 140 -9.75 -7.77 9.49
N GLU A 141 -10.61 -8.52 10.19
CA GLU A 141 -11.20 -9.76 9.68
C GLU A 141 -11.93 -9.53 8.35
N ASP A 142 -12.79 -8.51 8.29
CA ASP A 142 -13.52 -8.14 7.08
C ASP A 142 -12.59 -7.78 5.91
N GLU A 143 -11.56 -6.97 6.19
CA GLU A 143 -10.55 -6.58 5.18
C GLU A 143 -9.79 -7.81 4.65
N LEU A 144 -9.40 -8.74 5.51
CA LEU A 144 -8.70 -9.95 5.12
C LEU A 144 -9.59 -10.95 4.39
N MET A 145 -10.85 -11.10 4.82
CA MET A 145 -11.83 -11.92 4.12
C MET A 145 -11.99 -11.46 2.68
N GLN A 146 -12.10 -10.14 2.45
CA GLN A 146 -12.17 -9.60 1.09
C GLN A 146 -10.93 -9.96 0.27
N LEU A 147 -9.73 -9.83 0.83
CA LEU A 147 -8.48 -10.19 0.16
C LEU A 147 -8.35 -11.68 -0.16
N ILE A 148 -8.92 -12.55 0.69
CA ILE A 148 -8.97 -14.00 0.47
C ILE A 148 -9.96 -14.32 -0.65
N LEU A 149 -11.15 -13.71 -0.63
CA LEU A 149 -12.18 -13.88 -1.67
C LEU A 149 -11.69 -13.40 -3.04
N ASP A 150 -10.96 -12.29 -3.06
CA ASP A 150 -10.34 -11.72 -4.27
C ASP A 150 -9.10 -12.53 -4.74
N GLY A 151 -8.70 -13.58 -4.00
CA GLY A 151 -7.57 -14.44 -4.32
C GLY A 151 -6.19 -13.80 -4.14
N GLN A 152 -6.11 -12.63 -3.50
CA GLN A 152 -4.86 -11.91 -3.26
C GLN A 152 -4.08 -12.48 -2.08
N ILE A 153 -4.78 -13.08 -1.11
CA ILE A 153 -4.19 -13.81 0.01
C ILE A 153 -4.69 -15.26 -0.02
N GLN A 154 -3.77 -16.21 -0.10
CA GLN A 154 -4.09 -17.63 0.00
C GLN A 154 -4.04 -18.06 1.46
N ALA A 155 -5.07 -17.73 2.24
CA ALA A 155 -5.15 -18.08 3.66
C ALA A 155 -6.55 -18.50 4.12
N ARG A 156 -6.64 -19.06 5.33
CA ARG A 156 -7.89 -19.33 6.05
C ARG A 156 -7.85 -18.68 7.42
N ILE A 157 -9.02 -18.25 7.89
CA ILE A 157 -9.21 -17.68 9.23
C ILE A 157 -9.72 -18.79 10.15
N ASP A 158 -9.01 -19.04 11.26
CA ASP A 158 -9.45 -20.01 12.27
C ASP A 158 -10.53 -19.39 13.15
N SER A 159 -11.79 -19.79 12.92
CA SER A 159 -12.96 -19.31 13.65
C SER A 159 -13.09 -19.86 15.08
N HIS A 160 -12.40 -20.96 15.42
CA HIS A 160 -12.46 -21.55 16.77
C HIS A 160 -11.68 -20.72 17.79
N ASN A 161 -10.51 -20.21 17.39
CA ASN A 161 -9.73 -19.30 18.22
C ASN A 161 -9.90 -17.82 17.85
N LYS A 162 -10.50 -17.48 16.69
CA LYS A 162 -10.69 -16.11 16.15
C LYS A 162 -9.44 -15.22 16.13
N VAL A 163 -8.25 -15.84 16.23
CA VAL A 163 -7.00 -15.11 16.49
C VAL A 163 -5.89 -15.50 15.54
N SER A 164 -6.06 -16.48 14.65
CA SER A 164 -4.97 -16.97 13.78
C SER A 164 -5.39 -17.07 12.31
N ILE A 165 -4.50 -16.61 11.42
CA ILE A 165 -4.63 -16.75 9.96
C ILE A 165 -3.54 -17.71 9.47
N LEU A 166 -3.92 -18.74 8.71
CA LEU A 166 -3.03 -19.79 8.22
C LEU A 166 -2.91 -19.76 6.69
N PRO A 167 -1.72 -19.81 6.09
CA PRO A 167 -1.56 -19.93 4.64
C PRO A 167 -2.08 -21.28 4.15
N PHE A 168 -2.63 -21.31 2.93
CA PHE A 168 -3.03 -22.55 2.28
C PHE A 168 -1.79 -23.40 1.99
N VAL A 169 -1.62 -24.52 2.70
CA VAL A 169 -0.72 -25.61 2.31
C VAL A 169 -1.58 -26.64 1.55
N GLY A 170 -1.12 -27.04 0.36
CA GLY A 170 -1.95 -27.66 -0.68
C GLY A 170 -2.86 -28.84 -0.26
N ILE A 171 -4.10 -28.75 -0.75
CA ILE A 171 -4.99 -29.75 -1.40
C ILE A 171 -6.42 -29.22 -1.23
N ASN A 172 -7.11 -29.06 -2.37
CA ASN A 172 -8.52 -28.69 -2.55
C ASN A 172 -9.42 -28.79 -1.31
N ILE A 173 -9.84 -27.65 -0.74
CA ILE A 173 -11.05 -27.58 0.08
C ILE A 173 -11.73 -26.24 -0.18
N PHE A 174 -12.58 -26.25 -1.21
CA PHE A 174 -13.65 -25.29 -1.50
C PHE A 174 -14.79 -25.38 -0.45
N PHE A 175 -14.50 -25.79 0.79
CA PHE A 175 -15.47 -26.49 1.64
C PHE A 175 -15.90 -25.76 2.92
N PHE A 176 -15.45 -24.53 3.18
CA PHE A 176 -15.90 -23.82 4.40
C PHE A 176 -16.83 -22.63 4.17
N LEU A 177 -17.08 -22.21 2.93
CA LEU A 177 -18.08 -21.18 2.62
C LEU A 177 -19.39 -21.72 2.03
N ARG A 178 -19.54 -23.03 1.87
CA ARG A 178 -20.78 -23.64 1.32
C ARG A 178 -21.71 -24.27 2.37
N ASN A 179 -21.36 -24.21 3.65
CA ASN A 179 -22.20 -24.72 4.76
C ASN A 179 -22.72 -23.62 5.71
N ALA A 180 -22.73 -22.36 5.27
CA ALA A 180 -23.26 -21.23 6.04
C ALA A 180 -24.30 -20.40 5.26
N ILE A 181 -24.97 -21.02 4.28
CA ILE A 181 -26.21 -20.52 3.65
C ILE A 181 -27.20 -21.68 3.65
#